data_AF-A0A0K0F936-F1
#
_entry.id   AF-A0A0K0F936-F1
#
_cell.length_a   1.000
_cell.length_b   1.000
_cell.length_c   1.000
_cell.angle_alpha   90.00
_cell.angle_beta   90.00
_cell.angle_gamma   90.00
#
_symmetry.space_group_name_H-M   'P 1'
#
loop_
_entity.id
_entity.type
_entity.pdbx_description
1 polymer ?
#
loop_
_entity_poly.entity_id
_entity_poly.type
_entity_poly.pdbx_seq_one_letter_code
_entity_poly.pdbx_strand_id
1 'polypeptide(L)'
;MNFTKTVSQRVLTALEKAKIVCWFEETNSFAIVKRRYVSEFGMEPPSVELVKNLHKRFLETGNVADVPSKDAIPMGVLHKPFSFNGSPAHM
;
A
#
# COMPACT_ATOMS: atom_id res chain seq x y z
N MET A 1 -36.26 -2.01 -9.81
CA MET A 1 -35.25 -0.93 -9.78
C MET A 1 -33.90 -1.57 -9.52
N ASN A 2 -33.06 -1.70 -10.54
CA ASN A 2 -31.78 -2.39 -10.43
C ASN A 2 -30.69 -1.34 -10.24
N PHE A 3 -30.23 -1.15 -9.00
CA PHE A 3 -29.07 -0.32 -8.71
C PHE A 3 -27.81 -1.12 -9.03
N THR A 4 -27.31 -1.02 -10.26
CA THR A 4 -25.94 -1.42 -10.56
C THR A 4 -25.01 -0.45 -9.85
N LYS A 5 -24.64 -0.77 -8.60
CA LYS A 5 -23.51 -0.13 -7.91
C LYS A 5 -22.27 -0.49 -8.70
N THR A 6 -21.91 0.34 -9.66
CA THR A 6 -20.60 0.31 -10.31
C THR A 6 -19.58 0.59 -9.22
N VAL A 7 -19.00 -0.47 -8.64
CA VAL A 7 -17.93 -0.36 -7.65
C VAL A 7 -16.71 0.15 -8.40
N SER A 8 -16.60 1.48 -8.51
CA SER A 8 -15.36 2.11 -8.93
C SER A 8 -14.33 1.80 -7.85
N GLN A 9 -13.52 0.75 -8.06
CA GLN A 9 -12.48 0.33 -7.14
C GLN A 9 -11.44 1.45 -7.04
N ARG A 10 -11.61 2.32 -6.05
CA ARG A 10 -10.65 3.36 -5.76
C ARG A 10 -9.40 2.73 -5.17
N VAL A 11 -8.25 3.09 -5.72
CA VAL A 11 -6.96 2.72 -5.14
C VAL A 11 -6.77 3.54 -3.86
N LEU A 12 -6.53 2.84 -2.74
CA LEU A 12 -6.20 3.47 -1.48
C LEU A 12 -4.75 3.94 -1.49
N THR A 13 -4.52 5.15 -0.97
CA THR A 13 -3.16 5.67 -0.78
C THR A 13 -2.42 4.88 0.31
N ALA A 14 -1.09 4.96 0.33
CA ALA A 14 -0.28 4.31 1.37
C ALA A 14 -0.65 4.80 2.78
N LEU A 15 -0.94 6.10 2.94
CA LEU A 15 -1.40 6.68 4.20
C LEU A 15 -2.74 6.09 4.66
N GLU A 16 -3.70 5.97 3.74
CA GLU A 16 -5.00 5.37 4.04
C GLU A 16 -4.85 3.92 4.50
N LYS A 17 -4.07 3.12 3.77
CA LYS A 17 -3.76 1.74 4.15
C LYS A 17 -3.10 1.65 5.52
N ALA A 18 -2.12 2.52 5.80
CA ALA A 18 -1.44 2.57 7.09
C ALA A 18 -2.41 2.86 8.24
N LYS A 19 -3.27 3.89 8.11
CA LYS A 19 -4.27 4.22 9.14
C LYS A 19 -5.28 3.09 9.33
N ILE A 20 -5.76 2.48 8.25
CA ILE A 20 -6.70 1.34 8.32
C ILE A 20 -6.11 0.19 9.13
N VAL A 21 -4.87 -0.22 8.80
CA VAL A 21 -4.19 -1.32 9.49
C VAL A 21 -3.97 -0.98 10.96
N CYS A 22 -3.49 0.23 11.26
CA CYS A 22 -3.26 0.71 12.61
C CYS A 22 -4.54 0.69 13.46
N TRP A 23 -5.65 1.25 12.96
CA TRP A 23 -6.91 1.24 13.70
C TRP A 23 -7.50 -0.16 13.86
N PHE A 24 -7.33 -1.02 12.85
CA PHE A 24 -7.83 -2.39 12.93
C PHE A 24 -7.03 -3.21 13.94
N GLU A 25 -5.71 -3.06 13.96
CA GLU A 25 -4.84 -3.71 14.96
C GLU A 25 -5.17 -3.23 16.38
N GLU A 26 -5.36 -1.93 16.58
CA GLU A 26 -5.67 -1.35 17.90
C GLU A 26 -7.01 -1.82 18.47
N THR A 27 -8.02 -2.03 17.61
CA THR A 27 -9.42 -2.14 18.06
C THR A 27 -10.09 -3.45 17.69
N ASN A 28 -9.50 -4.21 16.76
CA ASN A 28 -10.05 -5.41 16.16
C ASN A 28 -11.52 -5.25 15.70
N SER A 29 -11.89 -4.03 15.27
CA SER A 29 -13.28 -3.65 15.01
C SER A 29 -13.43 -2.88 13.71
N PHE A 30 -14.12 -3.50 12.74
CA PHE A 30 -14.45 -2.86 11.46
C PHE A 30 -15.35 -1.63 11.62
N ALA A 31 -16.23 -1.63 12.62
CA ALA A 31 -17.11 -0.49 12.89
C ALA A 31 -16.30 0.75 13.29
N ILE A 32 -15.24 0.57 14.10
CA ILE A 32 -14.37 1.66 14.51
C ILE A 32 -13.51 2.14 13.34
N VAL A 33 -12.91 1.21 12.57
CA VAL A 33 -12.18 1.55 11.34
C VAL A 33 -13.05 2.36 10.39
N LYS A 34 -14.29 1.93 10.17
CA LYS A 34 -15.28 2.62 9.33
C LYS A 34 -15.52 4.06 9.79
N ARG A 35 -15.79 4.22 11.09
CA ARG A 35 -16.08 5.54 11.69
C ARG A 35 -14.88 6.48 11.62
N ARG A 36 -13.68 5.98 11.97
CA ARG A 36 -12.44 6.76 11.91
C ARG A 36 -12.09 7.14 10.47
N TYR A 37 -12.27 6.23 9.52
CA TYR A 37 -12.02 6.50 8.10
C TYR A 37 -12.91 7.62 7.55
N VAL A 38 -14.21 7.57 7.83
CA VAL A 38 -15.15 8.64 7.41
C VAL A 38 -14.79 9.96 8.10
N SER A 39 -14.43 9.93 9.39
CA SER A 39 -14.03 11.13 10.13
C SER A 39 -12.76 11.79 9.61
N GLU A 40 -11.80 11.01 9.14
CA GLU A 40 -10.47 11.49 8.72
C GLU A 40 -10.42 11.86 7.25
N PHE A 41 -11.07 11.06 6.39
CA PHE A 41 -10.98 11.22 4.95
C PHE A 41 -12.27 11.76 4.31
N GLY A 42 -13.40 11.80 5.04
CA GLY A 42 -14.68 12.26 4.50
C GLY A 42 -15.24 11.39 3.37
N MET A 43 -14.73 10.16 3.21
CA MET A 43 -14.96 9.31 2.06
C MET A 43 -15.58 7.96 2.46
N GLU A 44 -16.15 7.26 1.46
CA GLU A 44 -16.70 5.93 1.69
C GLU A 44 -15.59 4.97 2.16
N PRO A 45 -15.81 4.28 3.28
CA PRO A 45 -14.81 3.40 3.87
C PRO A 45 -14.63 2.12 3.04
N PRO A 46 -13.43 1.51 3.12
CA PRO A 46 -13.11 0.29 2.39
C PRO A 46 -13.98 -0.90 2.83
N SER A 47 -14.07 -1.90 1.95
CA SER A 47 -14.77 -3.15 2.25
C SER A 47 -14.06 -3.92 3.39
N VAL A 48 -14.84 -4.73 4.11
CA VAL A 48 -14.33 -5.58 5.20
C VAL A 48 -13.24 -6.53 4.70
N GLU A 49 -13.42 -7.11 3.51
CA GLU A 49 -12.42 -7.98 2.87
C GLU A 49 -11.10 -7.24 2.60
N LEU A 50 -11.17 -5.99 2.13
CA LEU A 50 -9.97 -5.20 1.87
C LEU A 50 -9.21 -4.89 3.17
N VAL A 51 -9.93 -4.55 4.25
CA VAL A 51 -9.32 -4.32 5.57
C VAL A 51 -8.62 -5.58 6.07
N LYS A 52 -9.27 -6.75 5.98
CA LYS A 52 -8.67 -8.04 6.36
C LYS A 52 -7.44 -8.37 5.54
N ASN A 53 -7.50 -8.18 4.23
CA ASN A 53 -6.38 -8.46 3.33
C ASN A 53 -5.19 -7.54 3.59
N LEU A 54 -5.43 -6.24 3.85
CA LEU A 54 -4.37 -5.30 4.21
C LEU A 54 -3.71 -5.69 5.53
N HIS A 55 -4.50 -6.01 6.55
CA HIS A 55 -4.00 -6.43 7.85
C HIS A 55 -3.19 -7.72 7.76
N LYS A 56 -3.71 -8.75 7.07
CA LYS A 56 -2.98 -10.00 6.84
C LYS A 56 -1.64 -9.76 6.14
N ARG A 57 -1.63 -8.99 5.04
CA ARG A 57 -0.38 -8.67 4.32
C ARG A 57 0.62 -7.92 5.19
N PHE A 58 0.13 -7.00 6.02
CA PHE A 58 0.99 -6.29 6.97
C PHE A 58 1.62 -7.24 7.99
N LEU A 59 0.86 -8.19 8.55
CA LEU A 59 1.40 -9.19 9.46
C LEU A 59 2.43 -10.12 8.79
N GLU A 60 2.25 -10.43 7.50
CA GLU A 60 3.17 -11.30 6.74
C GLU A 60 4.45 -10.58 6.28
N THR A 61 4.36 -9.30 5.91
CA THR A 61 5.44 -8.57 5.21
C THR A 61 5.99 -7.37 5.96
N GLY A 62 5.28 -6.90 7.00
CA GLY A 62 5.56 -5.63 7.67
C GLY A 62 5.27 -4.39 6.83
N ASN A 63 4.69 -4.53 5.63
CA ASN A 63 4.48 -3.42 4.69
C ASN A 63 2.99 -3.21 4.37
N VAL A 64 2.60 -1.94 4.24
CA VAL A 64 1.24 -1.48 3.88
C VAL A 64 1.15 -0.95 2.45
N ALA A 65 2.28 -0.71 1.78
CA ALA A 65 2.34 -0.25 0.41
C ALA A 65 2.32 -1.43 -0.58
N ASP A 66 1.73 -1.19 -1.75
CA ASP A 66 1.96 -2.06 -2.90
C ASP A 66 3.31 -1.68 -3.49
N VAL A 67 4.39 -2.24 -2.93
CA VAL A 67 5.69 -2.15 -3.60
C VAL A 67 5.59 -2.94 -4.90
N PRO A 68 5.85 -2.33 -6.08
CA PRO A 68 6.06 -3.12 -7.27
C PRO A 68 7.29 -4.00 -7.00
N SER A 69 7.15 -5.32 -7.13
CA SER A 69 8.23 -6.29 -6.87
C SER A 69 9.51 -6.08 -7.70
N LYS A 70 9.57 -5.06 -8.55
CA LYS A 70 10.71 -4.69 -9.39
C LYS A 70 11.81 -3.96 -8.62
N ASP A 71 11.49 -3.31 -7.49
CA ASP A 71 12.47 -2.54 -6.70
C ASP A 71 12.92 -3.26 -5.42
N ALA A 72 12.53 -4.53 -5.25
CA ALA A 72 13.03 -5.37 -4.18
C ALA A 72 14.48 -5.76 -4.47
N ILE A 73 15.42 -4.84 -4.24
CA ILE A 73 16.85 -5.17 -4.23
C ILE A 73 17.04 -6.18 -3.09
N PRO A 74 17.50 -7.41 -3.37
CA PRO A 74 17.78 -8.37 -2.31
C PRO A 74 18.83 -7.75 -1.40
N MET A 75 18.55 -7.72 -0.09
CA MET A 75 19.53 -7.35 0.92
C MET A 75 20.75 -8.25 0.76
N GLY A 76 21.84 -7.71 0.21
CA GLY A 76 23.06 -8.45 -0.09
C GLY A 76 23.63 -8.26 -1.51
N VAL A 77 22.94 -7.60 -2.44
CA VAL A 77 23.49 -7.34 -3.78
C VAL A 77 24.29 -6.03 -3.79
N LEU A 78 25.60 -6.12 -3.58
CA LEU A 78 26.55 -5.05 -3.85
C LEU A 78 26.69 -4.90 -5.38
N HIS A 79 26.00 -3.93 -5.97
CA HIS A 79 26.25 -3.60 -7.38
C HIS A 79 27.66 -3.04 -7.53
N LYS A 80 28.43 -3.69 -8.41
CA LYS A 80 29.75 -3.25 -8.88
C LYS A 80 29.67 -1.79 -9.35
N PRO A 81 30.63 -0.91 -9.00
CA PRO A 81 30.58 0.49 -9.36
C PRO A 81 30.43 0.64 -10.89
N PHE A 82 29.54 1.54 -11.28
CA PHE A 82 29.31 1.96 -12.66
C PHE A 82 30.64 2.44 -13.24
N SER A 83 31.27 1.65 -14.10
CA SER A 83 32.42 2.10 -14.88
C SER A 83 31.93 3.14 -15.88
N PHE A 84 32.27 4.40 -15.65
CA PHE A 84 32.11 5.47 -16.63
C PHE A 84 33.09 5.19 -17.77
N ASN A 85 32.60 4.61 -18.87
CA ASN A 85 33.38 4.49 -20.10
C ASN A 85 33.58 5.89 -20.68
N GLY A 86 34.66 6.55 -20.26
CA GLY A 86 35.19 7.73 -20.94
C GLY A 86 35.59 7.33 -22.36
N SER A 87 34.89 7.89 -23.36
CA SER A 87 35.36 7.84 -24.74
C SER A 87 36.54 8.81 -24.88
N PRO A 88 37.70 8.39 -25.43
CA PRO A 88 38.71 9.33 -25.84
C PRO A 88 38.30 9.92 -27.19
N ALA A 89 37.91 11.18 -27.22
CA ALA A 89 37.82 11.93 -28.47
C ALA A 89 39.26 12.20 -28.95
N HIS A 90 39.66 11.54 -30.03
CA HIS A 90 40.84 11.91 -30.80
C HIS A 90 40.58 13.25 -31.50
N MET A 91 41.47 14.21 -31.29
CA MET A 91 41.84 15.25 -32.27
C MET A 91 43.36 15.40 -32.26
#